data_AF-A0A087S083-F1
#
_entry.id   AF-A0A087S083-F1
#
_cell.length_a   1.000
_cell.length_b   1.000
_cell.length_c   1.000
_cell.angle_alpha   90.00
_cell.angle_beta   90.00
_cell.angle_gamma   90.00
#
_symmetry.space_group_name_H-M   'P 1'
#
loop_
_entity.id
_entity.type
_entity.pdbx_description
1 polymer ?
#
loop_
_entity_poly.entity_id
_entity_poly.type
_entity_poly.pdbx_seq_one_letter_code
_entity_poly.pdbx_strand_id
1 'polypeptide(L)' 'MSKRVTLLIDDELYKKLRAKQAAEIKRYATTVSFSKIVTDILKKHV' A
#
# COMPACT_ATOMS: atom_id res chain seq x y z
N MET A 1 13.52 4.22 14.24
CA MET A 1 12.24 3.51 14.44
C MET A 1 11.14 4.28 13.75
N SER A 2 10.45 3.69 12.79
CA SER A 2 9.34 4.36 12.11
C SER A 2 8.15 4.48 13.07
N LYS A 3 7.67 5.70 13.32
CA LYS A 3 6.44 5.94 14.09
C LYS A 3 5.25 5.31 13.35
N ARG A 4 4.42 4.54 14.05
CA ARG A 4 3.18 4.01 13.47
C ARG A 4 2.12 5.11 13.48
N VAL A 5 1.46 5.32 12.35
CA VAL A 5 0.42 6.32 12.16
C VAL A 5 -0.81 5.63 11.60
N THR A 6 -1.98 5.94 12.16
CA THR A 6 -3.28 5.51 11.64
C THR A 6 -3.81 6.61 10.72
N LEU A 7 -4.23 6.24 9.52
CA LEU A 7 -4.80 7.15 8.54
C LEU A 7 -6.20 6.65 8.15
N LEU A 8 -7.13 7.58 7.97
CA LEU A 8 -8.43 7.31 7.36
C LEU A 8 -8.30 7.55 5.86
N ILE A 9 -8.75 6.58 5.07
CA ILE A 9 -8.81 6.66 3.61
C ILE A 9 -10.21 6.26 3.17
N ASP A 10 -10.65 6.79 2.04
CA ASP A 10 -11.93 6.40 1.44
C ASP A 10 -11.88 4.94 0.94
N ASP A 11 -13.07 4.34 0.80
CA ASP A 11 -13.21 2.93 0.42
C ASP A 11 -12.72 2.66 -1.02
N GLU A 12 -12.88 3.62 -1.94
CA GLU A 12 -12.41 3.45 -3.31
C GLU A 12 -10.88 3.40 -3.39
N LEU A 13 -10.21 4.32 -2.69
CA LEU A 13 -8.76 4.34 -2.57
C LEU A 13 -8.26 3.07 -1.90
N TYR A 14 -8.90 2.62 -0.81
CA TYR A 14 -8.57 1.36 -0.16
C TYR A 14 -8.61 0.17 -1.13
N LYS A 15 -9.69 0.04 -1.92
CA LYS A 15 -9.83 -1.02 -2.92
C LYS A 15 -8.73 -0.96 -3.98
N LYS A 16 -8.42 0.23 -4.49
CA LYS A 16 -7.32 0.43 -5.47
C LYS A 16 -5.96 0.01 -4.90
N LEU A 17 -5.67 0.39 -3.66
CA LEU A 17 -4.43 0.02 -2.96
C LEU A 17 -4.32 -1.50 -2.76
N ARG A 18 -5.43 -2.17 -2.41
CA ARG A 18 -5.49 -3.63 -2.27
C ARG A 18 -5.33 -4.35 -3.61
N ALA A 19 -5.95 -3.87 -4.67
CA ALA A 19 -5.77 -4.41 -6.01
C ALA A 19 -4.30 -4.31 -6.45
N LYS A 20 -3.64 -3.18 -6.15
CA LYS A 20 -2.22 -3.00 -6.42
C LYS A 20 -1.33 -3.95 -5.61
N GLN A 21 -1.62 -4.13 -4.32
CA GLN A 21 -0.94 -5.12 -3.48
C GLN A 21 -1.02 -6.53 -4.11
N ALA A 22 -2.21 -6.96 -4.53
CA ALA A 22 -2.42 -8.25 -5.17
C ALA A 22 -1.66 -8.36 -6.51
N ALA A 23 -1.62 -7.29 -7.30
CA ALA A 23 -0.87 -7.25 -8.55
C ALA A 23 0.65 -7.39 -8.31
N GLU A 24 1.20 -6.73 -7.29
CA GLU A 24 2.62 -6.85 -6.95
C GLU A 24 2.98 -8.23 -6.41
N ILE A 25 2.13 -8.83 -5.57
CA ILE A 25 2.34 -10.20 -5.09
C ILE A 25 2.41 -11.18 -6.27
N LYS A 26 1.50 -11.04 -7.24
CA LYS A 26 1.51 -11.86 -8.46
C LYS A 26 2.76 -11.62 -9.31
N ARG A 27 3.14 -10.35 -9.50
CA ARG A 27 4.26 -9.98 -10.37
C ARG A 27 5.62 -10.42 -9.84
N TYR A 28 5.82 -10.31 -8.53
CA TYR A 28 7.12 -10.58 -7.90
C TYR A 28 7.18 -11.91 -7.16
N ALA A 29 6.09 -12.70 -7.20
CA ALA A 29 5.94 -13.97 -6.47
C ALA A 29 6.38 -13.88 -5.00
N THR A 30 6.21 -12.71 -4.38
CA THR A 30 6.72 -12.39 -3.05
C THR A 30 5.65 -11.68 -2.23
N THR A 31 5.71 -11.87 -0.92
CA THR A 31 4.75 -11.26 0.00
C THR A 31 5.04 -9.78 0.15
N VAL A 32 4.12 -8.94 -0.34
CA VAL A 32 4.18 -7.48 -0.17
C VAL A 32 3.16 -7.04 0.86
N SER A 33 3.59 -6.30 1.88
CA SER A 33 2.72 -5.79 2.94
C SER A 33 1.92 -4.58 2.47
N PHE A 34 0.68 -4.45 2.97
CA PHE A 34 -0.18 -3.33 2.62
C PHE A 34 0.43 -1.98 3.05
N SER A 35 1.02 -1.91 4.24
CA SER A 35 1.69 -0.70 4.73
C SER A 35 2.86 -0.26 3.85
N LYS A 36 3.56 -1.21 3.20
CA LYS A 36 4.61 -0.90 2.22
C LYS A 36 4.03 -0.26 0.98
N ILE A 37 2.96 -0.83 0.39
CA ILE A 37 2.26 -0.25 -0.76
C ILE A 37 1.80 1.18 -0.48
N VAL A 38 1.18 1.40 0.69
CA VAL A 38 0.72 2.73 1.11
C VAL A 38 1.89 3.70 1.21
N THR A 39 2.96 3.31 1.91
CA THR A 39 4.13 4.17 2.10
C THR A 39 4.82 4.50 0.78
N ASP A 40 4.99 3.51 -0.10
CA ASP A 40 5.64 3.69 -1.40
C ASP A 40 4.84 4.59 -2.33
N ILE A 41 3.49 4.57 -2.24
CA ILE A 41 2.64 5.50 -2.98
C ILE A 41 2.73 6.91 -2.40
N LEU A 42 2.65 7.05 -1.07
CA LEU A 42 2.75 8.36 -0.43
C LEU A 42 4.11 9.02 -0.74
N LYS A 43 5.21 8.26 -0.68
CA LYS A 43 6.55 8.74 -1.06
C LYS A 43 6.68 9.19 -2.52
N LYS A 44 5.81 8.73 -3.42
CA LYS A 44 5.83 9.16 -4.83
C LYS A 44 5.13 10.51 -5.04
N HIS A 45 4.32 10.95 -4.08
CA HIS A 45 3.48 12.15 -4.20
C HIS A 45 3.84 13.24 -3.19
N VAL A 46 4.95 13.04 -2.46
CA VAL A 46 5.61 14.03 -1.58
C VAL A 46 6.96 14.34 -2.21
#